data_AF-A0A7H0IFM7-F1
#
_entry.id   AF-A0A7H0IFM7-F1
#
_cell.length_a   1.000
_cell.length_b   1.000
_cell.length_c   1.000
_cell.angle_alpha   90.00
_cell.angle_beta   90.00
_cell.angle_gamma   90.00
#
_symmetry.space_group_name_H-M   'P 1'
#
loop_
_entity.id
_entity.type
_entity.pdbx_description
1 polymer ?
#
loop_
_entity_poly.entity_id
_entity_poly.type
_entity_poly.pdbx_seq_one_letter_code
_entity_poly.pdbx_strand_id
1 'polypeptide(L)'
;MANTLGPYQIHPFADVFPLIQDDEFEDLVRDIKAHGLHDPILLNHDRTVLVDGRNRYLACEAAGIPLRFETLSADYSESMILDLIVSKNVTRRQLTAGQKAFLALEYEKAFSEEAKERQREVARRVADQVNGQVTGSTFVADRRQTSEQAAEQKSSAKAARTVGASPRAVQRAKAVATFAPELVDKVRSGEMALDQAEKQARQRMRALPEASPTEKPSPVMLTLRTHNGQEVQYPKPAGKPTFNNTDGEGISWARWSWNPVTGCLHGCSYCYAREITFRFPQVNPAGFTPLFHHERLSAPANTRIPEIHRDDPTWHRVFVCSMADLYGRWVPDEWILEVHSVMAANPLWEYLLLTKFPARYTKLDLPPSAWVGTSIDEQKRVRIAEDAFREIDGVKVKWLSIEPLREPLVFNDLSMFDWVVIGAQTETNQGVGADYKLVPAFAPDFEWVVDLVAQARESGCRVHLKPNLVNGKPGMKLPDEYPV
;
A
#
# COMPACT_ATOMS: atom_id res chain seq x y z
N MET A 1 -9.76 40.79 8.91
CA MET A 1 -11.04 41.52 8.91
C MET A 1 -12.11 40.52 8.48
N ALA A 2 -13.26 40.48 9.14
CA ALA A 2 -14.31 39.53 8.79
C ALA A 2 -14.73 39.76 7.33
N ASN A 3 -14.52 38.77 6.47
CA ASN A 3 -14.81 38.88 5.05
C ASN A 3 -16.33 38.73 4.86
N THR A 4 -17.02 39.86 4.81
CA THR A 4 -18.48 39.97 4.82
C THR A 4 -18.94 40.76 3.61
N LEU A 5 -20.10 40.40 3.07
CA LEU A 5 -20.80 41.13 2.01
C LEU A 5 -22.20 41.46 2.53
N GLY A 6 -22.41 42.74 2.83
CA GLY A 6 -23.59 43.18 3.58
C GLY A 6 -23.71 42.45 4.92
N PRO A 7 -24.85 41.83 5.25
CA PRO A 7 -25.04 41.09 6.50
C PRO A 7 -24.48 39.66 6.47
N TYR A 8 -23.94 39.19 5.33
CA TYR A 8 -23.57 37.78 5.14
C TYR A 8 -22.07 37.56 5.33
N GLN A 9 -21.71 36.49 6.04
CA GLN A 9 -20.33 36.00 6.08
C GLN A 9 -20.01 35.29 4.78
N ILE A 10 -18.83 35.51 4.22
CA ILE A 10 -18.40 34.79 3.02
C ILE A 10 -17.87 33.42 3.45
N HIS A 11 -18.29 32.37 2.75
CA HIS A 11 -17.73 31.04 2.97
C HIS A 11 -16.20 31.07 2.77
N PRO A 12 -15.38 30.63 3.74
CA PRO A 12 -13.92 30.77 3.67
C PRO A 12 -13.30 30.18 2.40
N PHE A 13 -13.82 29.02 1.94
CA PHE A 13 -13.36 28.42 0.70
C PHE A 13 -13.85 29.14 -0.58
N ALA A 14 -15.03 29.77 -0.53
CA ALA A 14 -15.48 30.59 -1.65
C ALA A 14 -14.53 31.78 -1.84
N ASP A 15 -13.98 32.31 -0.75
CA ASP A 15 -13.06 33.44 -0.76
C ASP A 15 -11.74 33.20 -1.51
N VAL A 16 -11.32 31.93 -1.61
CA VAL A 16 -10.11 31.52 -2.35
C VAL A 16 -10.20 31.87 -3.84
N PHE A 17 -11.42 31.99 -4.38
CA PHE A 17 -11.62 32.39 -5.77
C PHE A 17 -11.53 33.91 -5.91
N PRO A 18 -10.72 34.46 -6.84
CA PRO A 18 -10.57 35.90 -7.00
C PRO A 18 -11.90 36.56 -7.42
N LEU A 19 -12.12 37.83 -7.10
CA LEU A 19 -13.22 38.60 -7.70
C LEU A 19 -12.87 38.92 -9.16
N ILE A 20 -13.89 39.11 -10.00
CA ILE A 20 -13.64 39.68 -11.34
C ILE A 20 -13.28 41.16 -11.18
N GLN A 21 -12.37 41.64 -12.01
CA GLN A 21 -11.87 43.02 -11.96
C GLN A 21 -12.03 43.70 -13.31
N ASP A 22 -11.91 45.02 -13.30
CA ASP A 22 -11.85 45.88 -14.49
C ASP A 22 -13.04 45.67 -15.46
N ASP A 23 -12.75 45.57 -16.76
CA ASP A 23 -13.74 45.53 -17.83
C ASP A 23 -14.74 44.37 -17.69
N GLU A 24 -14.30 43.21 -17.19
CA GLU A 24 -15.19 42.06 -16.97
C GLU A 24 -16.24 42.33 -15.88
N PHE A 25 -15.90 43.11 -14.85
CA PHE A 25 -16.86 43.50 -13.83
C PHE A 25 -17.86 44.52 -14.37
N GLU A 26 -17.39 45.52 -15.11
CA GLU A 26 -18.25 46.53 -15.75
C GLU A 26 -19.22 45.89 -16.77
N ASP A 27 -18.77 44.87 -17.50
CA ASP A 27 -19.63 44.06 -18.37
C ASP A 27 -20.75 43.35 -17.59
N LEU A 28 -20.40 42.74 -16.45
CA LEU A 28 -21.39 42.09 -15.59
C LEU A 28 -22.41 43.10 -15.01
N VAL A 29 -21.95 44.29 -14.60
CA VAL A 29 -22.85 45.36 -14.10
C VAL A 29 -23.80 45.81 -15.20
N ARG A 30 -23.30 46.01 -16.43
CA ARG A 30 -24.13 46.40 -17.59
C ARG A 30 -25.17 45.34 -17.93
N ASP A 31 -24.77 44.06 -17.93
CA ASP A 31 -25.68 42.95 -18.21
C ASP A 31 -26.80 42.87 -17.15
N ILE A 32 -26.44 42.92 -15.87
CA ILE A 32 -27.42 42.90 -14.77
C ILE A 32 -28.34 44.12 -14.82
N LYS A 33 -27.85 45.30 -15.21
CA LYS A 33 -28.67 46.49 -15.37
C LYS A 33 -29.67 46.37 -16.52
N ALA A 34 -29.29 45.70 -17.61
CA ALA A 34 -30.14 45.52 -18.79
C ALA A 34 -31.17 44.39 -18.62
N HIS A 35 -30.79 43.28 -17.99
CA HIS A 35 -31.57 42.04 -17.97
C HIS A 35 -32.01 41.60 -16.57
N GLY A 36 -31.49 42.23 -15.51
CA GLY A 36 -31.70 41.82 -14.13
C GLY A 36 -30.85 40.61 -13.74
N LEU A 37 -30.99 40.17 -12.48
CA LEU A 37 -30.24 39.03 -11.96
C LEU A 37 -30.89 37.69 -12.37
N HIS A 38 -30.26 36.98 -13.31
CA HIS A 38 -30.75 35.68 -13.79
C HIS A 38 -30.42 34.48 -12.89
N ASP A 39 -29.20 34.42 -12.34
CA ASP A 39 -28.76 33.37 -11.41
C ASP A 39 -28.80 33.93 -9.98
N PRO A 40 -29.56 33.33 -9.04
CA PRO A 40 -29.62 33.82 -7.67
C PRO A 40 -28.28 33.67 -6.93
N ILE A 41 -28.12 34.42 -5.85
CA ILE A 41 -26.99 34.33 -4.91
C ILE A 41 -27.30 33.20 -3.91
N LEU A 42 -26.36 32.27 -3.74
CA LEU A 42 -26.55 31.08 -2.91
C LEU A 42 -26.11 31.34 -1.47
N LEU A 43 -27.01 31.09 -0.53
CA LEU A 43 -26.75 31.12 0.90
C LEU A 43 -26.82 29.70 1.48
N ASN A 44 -26.13 29.47 2.59
CA ASN A 44 -26.30 28.26 3.40
C ASN A 44 -27.70 28.20 4.05
N HIS A 45 -28.02 27.07 4.68
CA HIS A 45 -29.37 26.77 5.20
C HIS A 45 -29.90 27.78 6.23
N ASP A 46 -29.04 28.35 7.07
CA ASP A 46 -29.40 29.35 8.07
C ASP A 46 -29.36 30.80 7.54
N ARG A 47 -29.02 30.97 6.26
CA ARG A 47 -28.92 32.26 5.54
C ARG A 47 -27.90 33.23 6.13
N THR A 48 -26.92 32.75 6.88
CA THR A 48 -25.85 33.59 7.45
C THR A 48 -24.57 33.61 6.61
N VAL A 49 -24.35 32.58 5.79
CA VAL A 49 -23.13 32.41 4.97
C VAL A 49 -23.45 32.43 3.48
N LEU A 50 -22.74 33.26 2.72
CA LEU A 50 -22.76 33.31 1.26
C LEU A 50 -21.83 32.24 0.69
N VAL A 51 -22.42 31.29 -0.04
CA VAL A 51 -21.74 30.14 -0.64
C VAL A 51 -21.26 30.44 -2.06
N ASP A 52 -22.10 31.06 -2.89
CA ASP A 52 -21.74 31.44 -4.27
C ASP A 52 -22.47 32.71 -4.72
N GLY A 53 -21.85 33.48 -5.61
CA GLY A 53 -22.46 34.69 -6.19
C GLY A 53 -21.90 36.03 -5.70
N ARG A 54 -20.69 36.08 -5.15
CA ARG A 54 -20.04 37.32 -4.67
C ARG A 54 -19.98 38.43 -5.73
N ASN A 55 -19.56 38.10 -6.96
CA ASN A 55 -19.52 39.07 -8.06
C ASN A 55 -20.93 39.56 -8.44
N ARG A 56 -21.93 38.67 -8.42
CA ARG A 56 -23.34 39.02 -8.70
C ARG A 56 -23.91 39.93 -7.61
N TYR A 57 -23.56 39.68 -6.34
CA TYR A 57 -23.94 40.54 -5.22
C TYR A 57 -23.41 41.96 -5.43
N LEU A 58 -22.10 42.11 -5.65
CA LEU A 58 -21.46 43.41 -5.87
C LEU A 58 -21.99 44.12 -7.11
N ALA A 59 -22.21 43.39 -8.20
CA ALA A 59 -22.71 43.96 -9.44
C ALA A 59 -24.18 44.41 -9.34
N CYS A 60 -25.02 43.70 -8.57
CA CYS A 60 -26.39 44.15 -8.28
C CYS A 60 -26.40 45.44 -7.45
N GLU A 61 -25.53 45.54 -6.44
CA GLU A 61 -25.39 46.77 -5.65
C GLU A 61 -24.94 47.95 -6.51
N ALA A 62 -23.95 47.75 -7.39
CA ALA A 62 -23.48 48.78 -8.32
C ALA A 62 -24.55 49.17 -9.37
N ALA A 63 -25.33 48.20 -9.86
CA ALA A 63 -26.39 48.43 -10.84
C ALA A 63 -27.69 49.00 -10.24
N GLY A 64 -27.84 48.97 -8.91
CA GLY A 64 -29.10 49.34 -8.23
C GLY A 64 -30.24 48.34 -8.45
N ILE A 65 -29.92 47.07 -8.71
CA ILE A 65 -30.89 46.00 -8.99
C ILE A 65 -31.15 45.18 -7.70
N PRO A 66 -32.41 44.82 -7.39
CA PRO A 66 -32.72 44.01 -6.20
C PRO A 66 -31.99 42.66 -6.19
N LEU A 67 -31.39 42.33 -5.04
CA LEU A 67 -30.72 41.06 -4.81
C LEU A 67 -31.74 39.92 -4.71
N ARG A 68 -31.49 38.81 -5.42
CA ARG A 68 -32.28 37.57 -5.34
C ARG A 68 -31.42 36.46 -4.76
N PHE A 69 -31.95 35.78 -3.73
CA PHE A 69 -31.25 34.73 -3.01
C PHE A 69 -31.93 33.37 -3.17
N GLU A 70 -31.12 32.33 -3.15
CA GLU A 70 -31.54 30.93 -3.01
C GLU A 70 -30.84 30.34 -1.79
N THR A 71 -31.57 29.54 -1.01
CA THR A 71 -31.09 28.97 0.25
C THR A 71 -30.88 27.47 0.05
N LEU A 72 -29.66 26.99 0.31
CA LEU A 72 -29.36 25.57 0.31
C LEU A 72 -30.13 24.85 1.42
N SER A 73 -30.53 23.62 1.16
CA SER A 73 -31.22 22.80 2.16
C SER A 73 -30.26 22.38 3.29
N ALA A 74 -30.82 22.08 4.47
CA ALA A 74 -30.05 21.73 5.67
C ALA A 74 -29.34 20.37 5.59
N ASP A 75 -29.61 19.58 4.54
CA ASP A 75 -28.96 18.31 4.23
C ASP A 75 -27.59 18.46 3.54
N TYR A 76 -27.24 19.67 3.08
CA TYR A 76 -25.92 19.95 2.53
C TYR A 76 -24.86 19.92 3.63
N SER A 77 -24.00 18.89 3.60
CA SER A 77 -22.79 18.86 4.43
C SER A 77 -21.73 19.84 3.93
N GLU A 78 -20.79 20.21 4.78
CA GLU A 78 -19.65 21.07 4.42
C GLU A 78 -18.89 20.53 3.20
N SER A 79 -18.64 19.21 3.12
CA SER A 79 -18.06 18.60 1.91
C SER A 79 -18.86 18.84 0.63
N MET A 80 -20.20 18.80 0.72
CA MET A 80 -21.08 19.05 -0.44
C MET A 80 -21.06 20.52 -0.83
N ILE A 81 -20.95 21.42 0.14
CA ILE A 81 -20.80 22.86 -0.08
C ILE A 81 -19.45 23.15 -0.77
N LEU A 82 -18.36 22.56 -0.31
CA LEU A 82 -17.04 22.66 -0.97
C LEU A 82 -17.10 22.20 -2.43
N ASP A 83 -17.68 21.03 -2.69
CA ASP A 83 -17.83 20.49 -4.05
C ASP A 83 -18.70 21.39 -4.94
N LEU A 84 -19.79 21.95 -4.38
CA LEU A 84 -20.67 22.89 -5.08
C LEU A 84 -19.94 24.20 -5.44
N ILE A 85 -19.16 24.77 -4.51
CA ILE A 85 -18.36 25.98 -4.75
C ILE A 85 -17.39 25.74 -5.91
N VAL A 86 -16.66 24.62 -5.89
CA VAL A 86 -15.74 24.24 -6.98
C VAL A 86 -16.49 24.11 -8.29
N SER A 87 -17.60 23.36 -8.32
CA SER A 87 -18.37 23.10 -9.53
C SER A 87 -18.90 24.38 -10.18
N LYS A 88 -19.36 25.35 -9.37
CA LYS A 88 -19.92 26.62 -9.85
C LYS A 88 -18.83 27.59 -10.34
N ASN A 89 -17.60 27.48 -9.84
CA ASN A 89 -16.54 28.45 -10.12
C ASN A 89 -15.43 27.95 -11.07
N VAL A 90 -15.07 26.66 -11.07
CA VAL A 90 -13.95 26.15 -11.88
C VAL A 90 -14.31 26.01 -13.37
N THR A 91 -15.57 25.67 -13.69
CA THR A 91 -16.02 25.51 -15.09
C THR A 91 -16.33 26.84 -15.77
N ARG A 92 -16.69 27.88 -15.00
CA ARG A 92 -17.10 29.19 -15.50
C ARG A 92 -15.97 30.22 -15.60
N ARG A 93 -14.76 29.87 -15.15
CA ARG A 93 -13.59 30.76 -15.12
C ARG A 93 -12.44 30.17 -15.92
N GLN A 94 -11.76 30.99 -16.72
CA GLN A 94 -10.51 30.64 -17.43
C GLN A 94 -9.34 30.58 -16.42
N LEU A 95 -9.43 29.72 -15.40
CA LEU A 95 -8.36 29.58 -14.41
C LEU A 95 -7.14 28.92 -15.07
N THR A 96 -5.98 29.54 -14.85
CA THR A 96 -4.69 28.97 -15.26
C THR A 96 -4.40 27.67 -14.50
N ALA A 97 -3.52 26.83 -15.06
CA ALA A 97 -3.07 25.61 -14.39
C ALA A 97 -2.46 25.87 -13.00
N GLY A 98 -1.82 27.04 -12.81
CA GLY A 98 -1.27 27.49 -11.53
C GLY A 98 -2.34 27.77 -10.49
N GLN A 99 -3.39 28.51 -10.87
CA GLN A 99 -4.51 28.81 -9.99
C GLN A 99 -5.26 27.55 -9.57
N LYS A 100 -5.49 26.62 -10.51
CA LYS A 100 -6.10 25.31 -10.20
C LYS A 100 -5.26 24.49 -9.22
N ALA A 101 -3.93 24.55 -9.32
CA ALA A 101 -3.04 23.83 -8.41
C ALA A 101 -3.09 24.38 -6.97
N PHE A 102 -3.12 25.70 -6.79
CA PHE A 102 -3.28 26.30 -5.46
C PHE A 102 -4.67 26.10 -4.88
N LEU A 103 -5.71 26.10 -5.73
CA LEU A 103 -7.07 25.75 -5.32
C LEU A 103 -7.17 24.30 -4.81
N ALA A 104 -6.42 23.37 -5.42
CA ALA A 104 -6.33 22.00 -4.94
C ALA A 104 -5.77 21.93 -3.51
N LEU A 105 -4.75 22.74 -3.20
CA LEU A 105 -4.14 22.76 -1.85
C LEU A 105 -5.10 23.31 -0.79
N GLU A 106 -5.84 24.36 -1.11
CA GLU A 106 -6.85 24.90 -0.19
C GLU A 106 -8.03 23.95 -0.02
N TYR A 107 -8.45 23.26 -1.10
CA TYR A 107 -9.48 22.24 -1.01
C TYR A 107 -9.01 21.06 -0.14
N GLU A 108 -7.78 20.58 -0.33
CA GLU A 108 -7.16 19.52 0.47
C GLU A 108 -7.17 19.90 1.96
N LYS A 109 -6.82 21.15 2.29
CA LYS A 109 -6.83 21.69 3.65
C LYS A 109 -8.24 21.76 4.24
N ALA A 110 -9.19 22.39 3.54
CA ALA A 110 -10.56 22.55 3.99
C ALA A 110 -11.26 21.20 4.22
N PHE A 111 -11.13 20.30 3.25
CA PHE A 111 -11.70 18.95 3.32
C PHE A 111 -11.10 18.12 4.47
N SER A 112 -9.79 18.29 4.74
CA SER A 112 -9.13 17.58 5.83
C SER A 112 -9.56 18.08 7.21
N GLU A 113 -9.78 19.38 7.39
CA GLU A 113 -10.28 19.93 8.65
C GLU A 113 -11.73 19.50 8.93
N GLU A 114 -12.61 19.50 7.92
CA GLU A 114 -13.97 18.96 8.06
C GLU A 114 -13.95 17.47 8.44
N ALA A 115 -13.11 16.66 7.78
CA ALA A 115 -13.00 15.24 8.08
C ALA A 115 -12.56 14.99 9.53
N LYS A 116 -11.63 15.80 10.06
CA LYS A 116 -11.22 15.75 11.47
C LYS A 116 -12.36 16.14 12.41
N GLU A 117 -13.13 17.16 12.07
CA GLU A 117 -14.26 17.62 12.88
C GLU A 117 -15.38 16.58 12.93
N ARG A 118 -15.74 15.97 11.79
CA ARG A 118 -16.70 14.86 11.73
C ARG A 118 -16.24 13.67 12.56
N GLN A 119 -14.95 13.32 12.52
CA GLN A 119 -14.38 12.27 13.38
C GLN A 119 -14.50 12.61 14.87
N ARG A 120 -14.25 13.87 15.25
CA ARG A 120 -14.43 14.34 16.64
C ARG A 120 -15.88 14.29 17.08
N GLU A 121 -16.82 14.63 16.22
CA GLU A 121 -18.25 14.58 16.52
C GLU A 121 -18.76 13.15 16.68
N VAL A 122 -18.34 12.23 15.79
CA VAL A 122 -18.62 10.79 15.94
C VAL A 122 -18.02 10.27 17.25
N ALA A 123 -16.78 10.64 17.57
CA ALA A 123 -16.14 10.27 18.84
C ALA A 123 -16.89 10.81 20.06
N ARG A 124 -17.45 12.02 20.00
CA ARG A 124 -18.33 12.58 21.05
C ARG A 124 -19.63 11.80 21.18
N ARG A 125 -20.34 11.50 20.08
CA ARG A 125 -21.59 10.72 20.11
C ARG A 125 -21.39 9.30 20.64
N VAL A 126 -20.26 8.67 20.32
CA VAL A 126 -19.88 7.36 20.88
C VAL A 126 -19.55 7.45 22.36
N ALA A 127 -18.88 8.53 22.81
CA ALA A 127 -18.63 8.78 24.22
C ALA A 127 -19.93 9.03 25.02
N ASP A 128 -20.91 9.70 24.43
CA ASP A 128 -22.21 9.98 25.08
C ASP A 128 -23.12 8.74 25.17
N GLN A 129 -22.95 7.74 24.28
CA GLN A 129 -23.70 6.48 24.32
C GLN A 129 -23.14 5.44 25.31
N VAL A 130 -21.89 5.60 25.75
CA VAL A 130 -21.23 4.67 26.67
C VAL A 130 -21.05 5.34 28.04
N ASN A 131 -22.11 5.32 28.84
CA ASN A 131 -22.05 5.79 30.20
C ASN A 131 -21.31 4.76 31.09
N GLY A 132 -20.05 5.05 31.41
CA GLY A 132 -19.38 4.53 32.61
C GLY A 132 -18.65 3.19 32.47
N GLN A 133 -17.48 3.19 31.83
CA GLN A 133 -16.29 2.50 32.36
C GLN A 133 -15.03 3.08 31.70
N VAL A 134 -14.62 4.25 32.19
CA VAL A 134 -13.29 4.78 31.95
C VAL A 134 -12.40 4.29 33.09
N THR A 135 -11.47 3.39 32.77
CA THR A 135 -10.26 3.21 33.55
C THR A 135 -9.07 3.13 32.60
N GLY A 136 -8.13 4.06 32.79
CA GLY A 136 -6.72 3.83 32.49
C GLY A 136 -6.24 4.22 31.09
N SER A 137 -6.05 5.53 30.89
CA SER A 137 -4.84 6.11 30.29
C SER A 137 -4.09 5.28 29.23
N THR A 138 -4.28 5.62 27.96
CA THR A 138 -3.25 5.41 26.93
C THR A 138 -2.82 6.76 26.35
N PHE A 139 -1.90 7.43 27.06
CA PHE A 139 -0.94 8.27 26.38
C PHE A 139 0.15 7.36 25.85
N VAL A 140 0.14 7.00 24.56
CA VAL A 140 1.38 6.67 23.84
C VAL A 140 1.23 7.13 22.39
N ALA A 141 1.92 8.22 22.09
CA ALA A 141 2.29 8.63 20.76
C ALA A 141 3.18 7.54 20.13
N ASP A 142 2.67 6.83 19.12
CA ASP A 142 3.49 6.29 18.01
C ASP A 142 2.67 5.64 16.87
N ARG A 143 1.53 6.23 16.50
CA ARG A 143 0.70 5.71 15.40
C ARG A 143 0.22 6.74 14.37
N ARG A 144 0.89 7.90 14.29
CA ARG A 144 0.46 8.99 13.38
C ARG A 144 1.07 8.92 11.98
N GLN A 145 2.33 8.54 11.80
CA GLN A 145 3.02 8.85 10.53
C GLN A 145 2.60 8.03 9.30
N THR A 146 2.21 6.75 9.41
CA THR A 146 1.92 5.92 8.22
C THR A 146 0.47 5.99 7.74
N SER A 147 -0.48 6.28 8.64
CA SER A 147 -1.90 6.42 8.27
C SER A 147 -2.22 7.82 7.74
N GLU A 148 -1.56 8.87 8.27
CA GLU A 148 -1.71 10.24 7.79
C GLU A 148 -1.20 10.37 6.35
N GLN A 149 -0.03 9.80 6.00
CA GLN A 149 0.50 9.87 4.64
C GLN A 149 -0.37 9.17 3.59
N ALA A 150 -0.97 8.02 3.93
CA ALA A 150 -1.89 7.32 3.01
C ALA A 150 -3.24 8.04 2.87
N ALA A 151 -3.73 8.67 3.94
CA ALA A 151 -4.92 9.52 3.92
C ALA A 151 -4.67 10.83 3.16
N GLU A 152 -3.49 11.43 3.34
CA GLU A 152 -3.03 12.66 2.68
C GLU A 152 -2.79 12.45 1.18
N GLN A 153 -2.23 11.30 0.77
CA GLN A 153 -2.12 10.95 -0.65
C GLN A 153 -3.49 10.76 -1.32
N LYS A 154 -4.44 10.12 -0.63
CA LYS A 154 -5.82 9.95 -1.14
C LYS A 154 -6.58 11.28 -1.18
N SER A 155 -6.42 12.15 -0.17
CA SER A 155 -7.07 13.47 -0.13
C SER A 155 -6.49 14.41 -1.20
N SER A 156 -5.17 14.43 -1.38
CA SER A 156 -4.51 15.23 -2.41
C SER A 156 -4.91 14.79 -3.84
N ALA A 157 -5.04 13.48 -4.07
CA ALA A 157 -5.52 12.96 -5.36
C ALA A 157 -7.02 13.24 -5.61
N LYS A 158 -7.84 13.32 -4.57
CA LYS A 158 -9.24 13.77 -4.69
C LYS A 158 -9.29 15.25 -5.01
N ALA A 159 -8.60 16.08 -4.23
CA ALA A 159 -8.55 17.53 -4.40
C ALA A 159 -8.11 17.94 -5.80
N ALA A 160 -7.02 17.34 -6.32
CA ALA A 160 -6.53 17.60 -7.67
C ALA A 160 -7.57 17.30 -8.75
N ARG A 161 -8.31 16.18 -8.62
CA ARG A 161 -9.37 15.80 -9.56
C ARG A 161 -10.56 16.76 -9.50
N THR A 162 -11.03 17.09 -8.29
CA THR A 162 -12.20 17.97 -8.09
C THR A 162 -11.99 19.34 -8.73
N VAL A 163 -10.78 19.90 -8.65
CA VAL A 163 -10.49 21.24 -9.19
C VAL A 163 -9.89 21.23 -10.61
N GLY A 164 -9.68 20.04 -11.19
CA GLY A 164 -9.09 19.89 -12.53
C GLY A 164 -7.60 20.25 -12.61
N ALA A 165 -6.83 20.03 -11.54
CA ALA A 165 -5.38 20.23 -11.50
C ALA A 165 -4.61 18.92 -11.73
N SER A 166 -3.44 19.00 -12.37
CA SER A 166 -2.56 17.84 -12.51
C SER A 166 -1.78 17.57 -11.21
N PRO A 167 -1.49 16.30 -10.84
CA PRO A 167 -0.71 15.98 -9.64
C PRO A 167 0.66 16.67 -9.62
N ARG A 168 1.29 16.82 -10.79
CA ARG A 168 2.55 17.55 -10.93
C ARG A 168 2.39 19.04 -10.62
N ALA A 169 1.32 19.69 -11.09
CA ALA A 169 1.07 21.10 -10.79
C ALA A 169 0.83 21.31 -9.28
N VAL A 170 0.12 20.40 -8.61
CA VAL A 170 -0.09 20.43 -7.15
C VAL A 170 1.23 20.31 -6.39
N GLN A 171 2.12 19.40 -6.79
CA GLN A 171 3.46 19.28 -6.17
C GLN A 171 4.28 20.56 -6.32
N ARG A 172 4.23 21.20 -7.49
CA ARG A 172 4.92 22.48 -7.75
C ARG A 172 4.34 23.60 -6.88
N ALA A 173 3.02 23.65 -6.74
CA ALA A 173 2.35 24.59 -5.84
C ALA A 173 2.73 24.36 -4.36
N LYS A 174 2.86 23.10 -3.90
CA LYS A 174 3.37 22.78 -2.55
C LYS A 174 4.79 23.34 -2.36
N ALA A 175 5.68 23.15 -3.32
CA ALA A 175 7.04 23.69 -3.24
C ALA A 175 7.06 25.24 -3.16
N VAL A 176 6.22 25.92 -3.94
CA VAL A 176 6.09 27.38 -3.87
C VAL A 176 5.53 27.83 -2.53
N ALA A 177 4.47 27.21 -2.03
CA ALA A 177 3.90 27.53 -0.72
C ALA A 177 4.91 27.37 0.43
N THR A 178 5.79 26.37 0.35
CA THR A 178 6.81 26.11 1.37
C THR A 178 8.00 27.06 1.29
N PHE A 179 8.56 27.29 0.10
CA PHE A 179 9.86 27.96 -0.05
C PHE A 179 9.77 29.40 -0.60
N ALA A 180 8.60 29.81 -1.10
CA ALA A 180 8.32 31.16 -1.57
C ALA A 180 6.85 31.56 -1.32
N PRO A 181 6.39 31.56 -0.06
CA PRO A 181 4.99 31.79 0.29
C PRO A 181 4.46 33.15 -0.20
N GLU A 182 5.32 34.16 -0.31
CA GLU A 182 4.92 35.49 -0.79
C GLU A 182 4.64 35.54 -2.30
N LEU A 183 4.99 34.49 -3.05
CA LEU A 183 4.63 34.35 -4.47
C LEU A 183 3.28 33.66 -4.67
N VAL A 184 2.69 33.07 -3.62
CA VAL A 184 1.42 32.34 -3.71
C VAL A 184 0.31 33.26 -4.19
N ASP A 185 0.20 34.46 -3.62
CA ASP A 185 -0.86 35.41 -3.97
C ASP A 185 -0.74 35.90 -5.41
N LYS A 186 0.48 36.10 -5.91
CA LYS A 186 0.74 36.47 -7.31
C LYS A 186 0.36 35.39 -8.31
N VAL A 187 0.53 34.11 -7.94
CA VAL A 187 0.07 33.01 -8.79
C VAL A 187 -1.45 32.85 -8.71
N ARG A 188 -2.06 33.13 -7.55
CA ARG A 188 -3.52 33.09 -7.36
C ARG A 188 -4.24 34.20 -8.12
N SER A 189 -3.72 35.43 -8.12
CA SER A 189 -4.29 36.54 -8.88
C SER A 189 -4.06 36.41 -10.39
N GLY A 190 -3.11 35.57 -10.81
CA GLY A 190 -2.76 35.39 -12.22
C GLY A 190 -1.65 36.33 -12.71
N GLU A 191 -1.12 37.19 -11.84
CA GLU A 191 0.03 38.07 -12.10
C GLU A 191 1.33 37.30 -12.41
N MET A 192 1.45 36.05 -11.94
CA MET A 192 2.64 35.23 -12.13
C MET A 192 2.30 33.78 -12.52
N ALA A 193 3.02 33.24 -13.49
CA ALA A 193 2.93 31.83 -13.84
C ALA A 193 3.55 30.92 -12.77
N LEU A 194 2.92 29.76 -12.50
CA LEU A 194 3.40 28.79 -11.51
C LEU A 194 4.85 28.34 -11.76
N ASP A 195 5.24 28.18 -13.02
CA ASP A 195 6.59 27.79 -13.43
C ASP A 195 7.66 28.79 -12.99
N GLN A 196 7.35 30.08 -13.08
CA GLN A 196 8.24 31.15 -12.66
C GLN A 196 8.37 31.19 -11.14
N ALA A 197 7.26 31.01 -10.42
CA ALA A 197 7.25 30.95 -8.96
C ALA A 197 8.03 29.72 -8.45
N GLU A 198 7.87 28.55 -9.08
CA GLU A 198 8.61 27.33 -8.72
C GLU A 198 10.12 27.50 -8.90
N LYS A 199 10.55 28.17 -9.98
CA LYS A 199 11.98 28.41 -10.22
C LYS A 199 12.61 29.22 -9.09
N GLN A 200 11.92 30.26 -8.60
CA GLN A 200 12.37 31.05 -7.46
C GLN A 200 12.34 30.25 -6.15
N ALA A 201 11.28 29.47 -5.92
CA ALA A 201 11.17 28.58 -4.77
C ALA A 201 12.33 27.57 -4.72
N ARG A 202 12.70 26.96 -5.86
CA ARG A 202 13.82 26.03 -5.96
C ARG A 202 15.18 26.69 -5.73
N GLN A 203 15.36 27.93 -6.19
CA GLN A 203 16.59 28.69 -5.94
C GLN A 203 16.77 28.97 -4.45
N ARG A 204 15.69 29.33 -3.74
CA ARG A 204 15.71 29.52 -2.29
C ARG A 204 15.92 28.21 -1.54
N MET A 205 15.28 27.13 -1.98
CA MET A 205 15.50 25.79 -1.43
C MET A 205 16.98 25.37 -1.51
N ARG A 206 17.68 25.73 -2.60
CA ARG A 206 19.11 25.47 -2.78
C ARG A 206 20.03 26.42 -2.01
N ALA A 207 19.53 27.60 -1.63
CA ALA A 207 20.28 28.63 -0.89
C ALA A 207 20.10 28.52 0.63
N LEU A 208 19.12 27.74 1.09
CA LEU A 208 19.00 27.37 2.49
C LEU A 208 20.24 26.55 2.90
N PRO A 209 20.89 26.86 4.04
CA PRO A 209 21.91 25.98 4.59
C PRO A 209 21.31 24.58 4.72
N GLU A 210 22.07 23.53 4.37
CA GLU A 210 21.65 22.17 4.70
C GLU A 210 21.31 22.16 6.19
N ALA A 211 20.03 21.94 6.50
CA ALA A 211 19.63 21.74 7.88
C ALA A 211 20.48 20.58 8.38
N SER A 212 21.31 20.82 9.40
CA SER A 212 21.98 19.74 10.12
C SER A 212 20.91 18.70 10.38
N PRO A 213 21.10 17.44 9.93
CA PRO A 213 20.07 16.43 10.09
C PRO A 213 19.70 16.45 11.56
N THR A 214 18.43 16.74 11.85
CA THR A 214 17.89 16.50 13.18
C THR A 214 18.31 15.08 13.51
N GLU A 215 19.16 14.90 14.54
CA GLU A 215 19.64 13.59 14.95
C GLU A 215 18.41 12.74 15.19
N LYS A 216 18.03 11.94 14.19
CA LYS A 216 17.05 10.90 14.39
C LYS A 216 17.66 10.05 15.49
N PRO A 217 16.95 9.78 16.60
CA PRO A 217 17.50 8.93 17.63
C PRO A 217 18.04 7.68 16.97
N SER A 218 19.31 7.37 17.23
CA SER A 218 20.00 6.24 16.61
C SER A 218 19.10 5.01 16.73
N PRO A 219 18.83 4.28 15.64
CA PRO A 219 17.93 3.14 15.67
C PRO A 219 18.42 2.18 16.74
N VAL A 220 17.51 1.74 17.61
CA VAL A 220 17.82 0.71 18.60
C VAL A 220 18.30 -0.52 17.83
N MET A 221 19.50 -1.00 18.13
CA MET A 221 20.06 -2.18 17.45
C MET A 221 19.69 -3.43 18.24
N LEU A 222 19.23 -4.46 17.53
CA LEU A 222 19.06 -5.81 18.03
C LEU A 222 20.31 -6.63 17.71
N THR A 223 20.66 -7.56 18.59
CA THR A 223 21.65 -8.59 18.28
C THR A 223 20.92 -9.84 17.80
N LEU A 224 21.05 -10.14 16.52
CA LEU A 224 20.56 -11.38 15.92
C LEU A 224 21.70 -12.38 15.78
N ARG A 225 21.37 -13.67 15.60
CA ARG A 225 22.36 -14.75 15.47
C ARG A 225 22.19 -15.48 14.16
N THR A 226 23.30 -15.74 13.51
CA THR A 226 23.35 -16.62 12.34
C THR A 226 23.38 -18.09 12.76
N HIS A 227 23.22 -19.00 11.79
CA HIS A 227 23.27 -20.45 12.03
C HIS A 227 24.54 -20.98 12.71
N ASN A 228 25.67 -20.27 12.63
CA ASN A 228 26.92 -20.66 13.28
C ASN A 228 27.18 -19.92 14.61
N GLY A 229 26.18 -19.18 15.10
CA GLY A 229 26.25 -18.42 16.35
C GLY A 229 26.90 -17.03 16.23
N GLN A 230 27.34 -16.60 15.05
CA GLN A 230 27.86 -15.24 14.87
C GLN A 230 26.77 -14.20 15.10
N GLU A 231 27.11 -13.18 15.89
CA GLU A 231 26.23 -12.06 16.22
C GLU A 231 26.23 -11.01 15.11
N VAL A 232 25.03 -10.56 14.73
CA VAL A 232 24.82 -9.56 13.68
C VAL A 232 23.96 -8.44 14.24
N GLN A 233 24.45 -7.21 14.10
CA GLN A 233 23.72 -6.01 14.50
C GLN A 233 22.63 -5.70 13.49
N TYR A 234 21.38 -5.61 13.96
CA TYR A 234 20.19 -5.43 13.13
C TYR A 234 19.35 -4.27 13.63
N PRO A 235 19.03 -3.26 12.78
CA PRO A 235 18.23 -2.12 13.22
C PRO A 235 16.81 -2.57 13.58
N LYS A 236 16.38 -2.33 14.82
CA LYS A 236 15.03 -2.65 15.30
C LYS A 236 14.01 -1.91 14.44
N PRO A 237 13.02 -2.61 13.85
CA PRO A 237 11.93 -1.96 13.13
C PRO A 237 11.15 -1.01 14.03
N ALA A 238 10.74 0.15 13.51
CA ALA A 238 10.04 1.20 14.25
C ALA A 238 8.61 0.83 14.69
N GLY A 239 8.08 -0.34 14.30
CA GLY A 239 6.72 -0.79 14.62
C GLY A 239 6.66 -2.24 15.07
N LYS A 240 5.47 -2.65 15.52
CA LYS A 240 5.19 -4.06 15.80
C LYS A 240 5.37 -4.88 14.52
N PRO A 241 6.18 -5.95 14.52
CA PRO A 241 6.33 -6.81 13.36
C PRO A 241 4.98 -7.39 12.95
N THR A 242 4.68 -7.36 11.65
CA THR A 242 3.50 -7.98 11.04
C THR A 242 3.97 -8.82 9.85
N PHE A 243 3.07 -9.62 9.26
CA PHE A 243 3.36 -10.27 7.99
C PHE A 243 3.61 -9.25 6.88
N ASN A 244 4.37 -9.68 5.87
CA ASN A 244 4.55 -8.92 4.65
C ASN A 244 3.40 -9.25 3.70
N ASN A 245 2.79 -8.24 3.09
CA ASN A 245 1.77 -8.44 2.05
C ASN A 245 2.45 -8.89 0.74
N THR A 246 1.87 -9.88 0.07
CA THR A 246 2.29 -10.37 -1.26
C THR A 246 1.25 -9.98 -2.31
N ASP A 247 1.42 -8.80 -2.90
CA ASP A 247 0.56 -8.28 -3.99
C ASP A 247 0.95 -8.82 -5.39
N GLY A 248 2.07 -9.54 -5.50
CA GLY A 248 2.60 -10.05 -6.77
C GLY A 248 2.21 -11.51 -7.06
N GLU A 249 2.28 -11.88 -8.34
CA GLU A 249 1.90 -13.23 -8.82
C GLU A 249 2.83 -14.37 -8.34
N GLY A 250 4.03 -14.02 -7.82
CA GLY A 250 5.06 -14.99 -7.42
C GLY A 250 4.69 -15.85 -6.21
N ILE A 251 3.77 -15.41 -5.35
CA ILE A 251 3.23 -16.19 -4.22
C ILE A 251 1.70 -16.08 -4.28
N SER A 252 1.13 -16.34 -5.45
CA SER A 252 -0.31 -16.16 -5.73
C SER A 252 -1.24 -16.95 -4.79
N TRP A 253 -0.74 -18.02 -4.19
CA TRP A 253 -1.49 -18.89 -3.28
C TRP A 253 -1.55 -18.43 -1.81
N ALA A 254 -0.83 -17.37 -1.45
CA ALA A 254 -0.85 -16.82 -0.10
C ALA A 254 -0.88 -15.29 -0.16
N ARG A 255 -1.69 -14.66 0.69
CA ARG A 255 -1.72 -13.19 0.78
C ARG A 255 -0.56 -12.62 1.60
N TRP A 256 0.01 -13.44 2.46
CA TRP A 256 1.00 -13.04 3.43
C TRP A 256 2.27 -13.86 3.28
N SER A 257 3.41 -13.27 3.62
CA SER A 257 4.63 -14.01 3.90
C SER A 257 5.18 -13.67 5.28
N TRP A 258 5.82 -14.67 5.89
CA TRP A 258 6.44 -14.56 7.19
C TRP A 258 7.82 -15.20 7.18
N ASN A 259 8.85 -14.43 7.48
CA ASN A 259 10.25 -14.87 7.37
C ASN A 259 10.94 -14.80 8.75
N PRO A 260 10.66 -15.76 9.66
CA PRO A 260 11.39 -15.88 10.93
C PRO A 260 12.86 -16.27 10.70
N VAL A 261 13.17 -16.85 9.54
CA VAL A 261 14.55 -17.04 9.05
C VAL A 261 14.70 -16.27 7.74
N THR A 262 15.88 -15.68 7.51
CA THR A 262 16.30 -15.20 6.18
C THR A 262 17.59 -15.90 5.76
N GLY A 263 17.79 -16.11 4.46
CA GLY A 263 18.98 -16.77 3.94
C GLY A 263 18.92 -18.30 4.02
N CYS A 264 19.70 -18.95 3.15
CA CYS A 264 19.80 -20.42 3.09
C CYS A 264 21.15 -20.86 2.51
N LEU A 265 21.55 -22.10 2.78
CA LEU A 265 22.82 -22.68 2.30
C LEU A 265 22.64 -23.71 1.17
N HIS A 266 21.50 -23.68 0.46
CA HIS A 266 21.25 -24.61 -0.66
C HIS A 266 22.16 -24.40 -1.87
N GLY A 267 22.73 -23.21 -2.03
CA GLY A 267 23.61 -22.91 -3.17
C GLY A 267 22.92 -22.90 -4.53
N CYS A 268 21.60 -22.68 -4.61
CA CYS A 268 20.89 -22.65 -5.89
C CYS A 268 21.45 -21.54 -6.80
N SER A 269 21.75 -21.90 -8.05
CA SER A 269 22.31 -21.02 -9.08
C SER A 269 21.29 -20.05 -9.68
N TYR A 270 20.01 -20.19 -9.37
CA TYR A 270 18.89 -19.39 -9.92
C TYR A 270 18.10 -18.67 -8.80
N CYS A 271 18.70 -18.52 -7.62
CA CYS A 271 17.97 -18.13 -6.42
C CYS A 271 17.52 -16.65 -6.45
N TYR A 272 16.21 -16.42 -6.63
CA TYR A 272 15.63 -15.08 -6.56
C TYR A 272 15.80 -14.45 -5.16
N ALA A 273 15.68 -15.25 -4.10
CA ALA A 273 15.79 -14.75 -2.74
C ALA A 273 17.19 -14.19 -2.46
N ARG A 274 18.23 -14.85 -3.01
CA ARG A 274 19.62 -14.39 -2.93
C ARG A 274 19.81 -13.05 -3.63
N GLU A 275 19.27 -12.90 -4.83
CA GLU A 275 19.32 -11.64 -5.58
C GLU A 275 18.67 -10.50 -4.80
N ILE A 276 17.43 -10.70 -4.33
CA ILE A 276 16.69 -9.69 -3.57
C ILE A 276 17.47 -9.30 -2.31
N THR A 277 18.04 -10.27 -1.59
CA THR A 277 18.84 -10.00 -0.39
C THR A 277 20.01 -9.06 -0.68
N PHE A 278 20.76 -9.27 -1.78
CA PHE A 278 21.88 -8.41 -2.14
C PHE A 278 21.45 -7.04 -2.69
N ARG A 279 20.21 -6.89 -3.17
CA ARG A 279 19.64 -5.59 -3.55
C ARG A 279 19.33 -4.69 -2.35
N PHE A 280 19.17 -5.26 -1.16
CA PHE A 280 18.80 -4.54 0.07
C PHE A 280 19.72 -4.90 1.25
N PRO A 281 21.03 -4.56 1.18
CA PRO A 281 22.02 -4.93 2.20
C PRO A 281 21.72 -4.32 3.59
N GLN A 282 21.08 -3.16 3.64
CA GLN A 282 20.67 -2.50 4.88
C GLN A 282 19.59 -3.27 5.65
N VAL A 283 18.79 -4.09 4.96
CA VAL A 283 17.76 -4.94 5.56
C VAL A 283 18.30 -6.36 5.82
N ASN A 284 19.37 -6.75 5.13
CA ASN A 284 19.98 -8.07 5.22
C ASN A 284 21.47 -7.94 5.60
N PRO A 285 21.78 -7.54 6.85
CA PRO A 285 23.17 -7.26 7.27
C PRO A 285 24.08 -8.49 7.25
N ALA A 286 23.52 -9.70 7.24
CA ALA A 286 24.26 -10.96 7.11
C ALA A 286 24.40 -11.44 5.65
N GLY A 287 24.01 -10.61 4.67
CA GLY A 287 23.82 -11.06 3.29
C GLY A 287 22.82 -12.21 3.23
N PHE A 288 23.14 -13.26 2.47
CA PHE A 288 22.29 -14.46 2.35
C PHE A 288 22.66 -15.58 3.35
N THR A 289 23.48 -15.27 4.36
CA THR A 289 23.78 -16.19 5.47
C THR A 289 22.53 -16.37 6.31
N PRO A 290 22.16 -17.61 6.69
CA PRO A 290 20.99 -17.86 7.54
C PRO A 290 21.04 -17.02 8.82
N LEU A 291 20.00 -16.22 9.04
CA LEU A 291 19.83 -15.31 10.17
C LEU A 291 18.47 -15.53 10.84
N PHE A 292 18.46 -15.63 12.17
CA PHE A 292 17.26 -15.91 12.97
C PHE A 292 16.67 -14.63 13.56
N HIS A 293 15.37 -14.42 13.33
CA HIS A 293 14.67 -13.18 13.63
C HIS A 293 13.65 -13.34 14.76
N HIS A 294 14.12 -13.33 16.02
CA HIS A 294 13.24 -13.47 17.19
C HIS A 294 12.18 -12.35 17.23
N GLU A 295 12.51 -11.14 16.74
CA GLU A 295 11.58 -10.03 16.71
C GLU A 295 10.35 -10.33 15.84
N ARG A 296 10.54 -11.10 14.76
CA ARG A 296 9.46 -11.44 13.81
C ARG A 296 8.52 -12.52 14.34
N LEU A 297 8.83 -13.18 15.46
CA LEU A 297 7.96 -14.20 16.05
C LEU A 297 6.62 -13.66 16.53
N SER A 298 6.54 -12.36 16.81
CA SER A 298 5.29 -11.69 17.18
C SER A 298 4.37 -11.37 15.99
N ALA A 299 4.83 -11.57 14.74
CA ALA A 299 4.09 -11.15 13.55
C ALA A 299 2.71 -11.81 13.38
N PRO A 300 2.53 -13.12 13.63
CA PRO A 300 1.20 -13.74 13.57
C PRO A 300 0.16 -13.09 14.48
N ALA A 301 0.54 -12.78 15.73
CA ALA A 301 -0.35 -12.18 16.72
C ALA A 301 -0.65 -10.69 16.42
N ASN A 302 0.26 -10.00 15.73
CA ASN A 302 0.13 -8.58 15.39
C ASN A 302 -0.61 -8.33 14.07
N THR A 303 -0.68 -9.32 13.18
CA THR A 303 -1.32 -9.16 11.86
C THR A 303 -2.83 -9.28 11.99
N ARG A 304 -3.56 -8.52 11.15
CA ARG A 304 -5.03 -8.52 11.11
C ARG A 304 -5.48 -8.63 9.66
N ILE A 305 -6.47 -9.49 9.43
CA ILE A 305 -7.16 -9.57 8.15
C ILE A 305 -8.14 -8.39 8.07
N PRO A 306 -8.11 -7.57 6.99
CA PRO A 306 -9.12 -6.55 6.78
C PRO A 306 -10.52 -7.16 6.69
N GLU A 307 -11.50 -6.50 7.30
CA GLU A 307 -12.88 -7.00 7.40
C GLU A 307 -13.50 -7.42 6.06
N ILE A 308 -13.21 -6.65 5.00
CA ILE A 308 -13.66 -6.92 3.63
C ILE A 308 -13.15 -8.24 3.03
N HIS A 309 -12.11 -8.84 3.63
CA HIS A 309 -11.49 -10.08 3.19
C HIS A 309 -11.63 -11.20 4.24
N ARG A 310 -12.51 -11.02 5.23
CA ARG A 310 -12.74 -12.00 6.29
C ARG A 310 -13.05 -13.39 5.74
N ASP A 311 -13.84 -13.45 4.67
CA ASP A 311 -14.33 -14.72 4.11
C ASP A 311 -13.50 -15.20 2.90
N ASP A 312 -12.41 -14.51 2.55
CA ASP A 312 -11.50 -14.92 1.46
C ASP A 312 -10.39 -15.82 2.02
N PRO A 313 -10.37 -17.12 1.71
CA PRO A 313 -9.39 -18.07 2.26
C PRO A 313 -7.93 -17.66 1.98
N THR A 314 -7.66 -16.99 0.86
CA THR A 314 -6.30 -16.55 0.50
C THR A 314 -5.74 -15.58 1.52
N TRP A 315 -6.60 -14.79 2.18
CA TRP A 315 -6.21 -13.85 3.22
C TRP A 315 -5.91 -14.51 4.57
N HIS A 316 -6.24 -15.78 4.75
CA HIS A 316 -5.85 -16.58 5.91
C HIS A 316 -4.54 -17.35 5.68
N ARG A 317 -4.05 -17.42 4.44
CA ARG A 317 -2.85 -18.16 4.06
C ARG A 317 -1.57 -17.33 4.20
N VAL A 318 -0.56 -17.94 4.82
CA VAL A 318 0.75 -17.33 5.11
C VAL A 318 1.87 -18.24 4.60
N PHE A 319 2.66 -17.76 3.64
CA PHE A 319 3.84 -18.49 3.18
C PHE A 319 5.03 -18.24 4.11
N VAL A 320 5.50 -19.30 4.78
CA VAL A 320 6.60 -19.23 5.76
C VAL A 320 7.94 -19.43 5.06
N CYS A 321 8.90 -18.55 5.37
CA CYS A 321 10.25 -18.56 4.83
C CYS A 321 10.30 -18.46 3.30
N SER A 322 9.55 -17.54 2.71
CA SER A 322 9.64 -17.19 1.28
C SER A 322 11.03 -16.70 0.83
N MET A 323 11.95 -16.46 1.76
CA MET A 323 13.32 -16.00 1.51
C MET A 323 14.39 -16.92 2.14
N ALA A 324 13.99 -18.10 2.61
CA ALA A 324 14.84 -19.01 3.38
C ALA A 324 14.36 -20.46 3.26
N ASP A 325 14.93 -21.36 4.07
CA ASP A 325 14.40 -22.71 4.30
C ASP A 325 14.43 -22.97 5.81
N LEU A 326 13.25 -23.01 6.44
CA LEU A 326 13.11 -23.21 7.90
C LEU A 326 13.63 -24.57 8.34
N TYR A 327 13.58 -25.57 7.47
CA TYR A 327 13.97 -26.95 7.77
C TYR A 327 15.37 -27.28 7.22
N GLY A 328 16.09 -26.26 6.75
CA GLY A 328 17.49 -26.33 6.33
C GLY A 328 18.38 -26.96 7.41
N ARG A 329 19.30 -27.86 7.07
CA ARG A 329 20.17 -28.58 8.04
C ARG A 329 20.92 -27.69 9.03
N TRP A 330 21.08 -26.41 8.69
CA TRP A 330 21.72 -25.37 9.50
C TRP A 330 20.77 -24.66 10.49
N VAL A 331 19.46 -24.87 10.39
CA VAL A 331 18.49 -24.34 11.35
C VAL A 331 18.40 -25.31 12.53
N PRO A 332 18.61 -24.89 13.77
CA PRO A 332 18.49 -25.76 14.94
C PRO A 332 17.04 -26.21 15.19
N ASP A 333 16.85 -27.39 15.77
CA ASP A 333 15.50 -27.94 16.04
C ASP A 333 14.74 -27.05 17.05
N GLU A 334 15.43 -26.50 18.05
CA GLU A 334 14.85 -25.58 19.03
C GLU A 334 14.22 -24.34 18.37
N TRP A 335 14.84 -23.83 17.31
CA TRP A 335 14.30 -22.69 16.56
C TRP A 335 13.05 -23.10 15.77
N ILE A 336 13.06 -24.27 15.15
CA ILE A 336 11.90 -24.80 14.41
C ILE A 336 10.71 -24.98 15.36
N LEU A 337 10.94 -25.57 16.53
CA LEU A 337 9.92 -25.78 17.55
C LEU A 337 9.38 -24.45 18.11
N GLU A 338 10.24 -23.43 18.28
CA GLU A 338 9.80 -22.08 18.66
C GLU A 338 8.85 -21.49 17.59
N VAL A 339 9.21 -21.58 16.31
CA VAL A 339 8.33 -21.14 15.21
C VAL A 339 7.02 -21.94 15.18
N HIS A 340 7.05 -23.26 15.34
CA HIS A 340 5.85 -24.10 15.41
C HIS A 340 4.95 -23.71 16.58
N SER A 341 5.52 -23.39 17.74
CA SER A 341 4.75 -22.95 18.92
C SER A 341 3.97 -21.66 18.64
N VAL A 342 4.57 -20.73 17.90
CA VAL A 342 3.92 -19.49 17.47
C VAL A 342 2.79 -19.80 16.49
N MET A 343 3.00 -20.72 15.54
CA MET A 343 1.96 -21.13 14.59
C MET A 343 0.76 -21.74 15.33
N ALA A 344 1.02 -22.66 16.27
CA ALA A 344 -0.02 -23.30 17.08
C ALA A 344 -0.78 -22.29 17.96
N ALA A 345 -0.11 -21.27 18.48
CA ALA A 345 -0.73 -20.21 19.27
C ALA A 345 -1.59 -19.23 18.43
N ASN A 346 -1.50 -19.26 17.10
CA ASN A 346 -2.22 -18.36 16.20
C ASN A 346 -3.00 -19.14 15.13
N PRO A 347 -4.01 -19.95 15.52
CA PRO A 347 -4.70 -20.90 14.64
C PRO A 347 -5.61 -20.27 13.58
N LEU A 348 -5.78 -18.95 13.59
CA LEU A 348 -6.47 -18.22 12.52
C LEU A 348 -5.77 -18.40 11.16
N TRP A 349 -4.45 -18.59 11.18
CA TRP A 349 -3.63 -18.62 9.97
C TRP A 349 -3.40 -20.04 9.47
N GLU A 350 -3.45 -20.22 8.16
CA GLU A 350 -3.01 -21.41 7.45
C GLU A 350 -1.57 -21.19 6.98
N TYR A 351 -0.63 -21.90 7.60
CA TYR A 351 0.79 -21.73 7.32
C TYR A 351 1.27 -22.69 6.24
N LEU A 352 1.72 -22.14 5.11
CA LEU A 352 2.38 -22.90 4.06
C LEU A 352 3.86 -23.01 4.34
N LEU A 353 4.29 -24.24 4.63
CA LEU A 353 5.66 -24.63 4.90
C LEU A 353 6.25 -25.26 3.64
N LEU A 354 7.52 -24.94 3.33
CA LEU A 354 8.21 -25.47 2.17
C LEU A 354 9.69 -25.71 2.49
N THR A 355 10.23 -26.85 2.07
CA THR A 355 11.65 -27.18 2.23
C THR A 355 12.21 -28.03 1.09
N LYS A 356 13.53 -27.99 0.90
CA LYS A 356 14.26 -28.99 0.07
C LYS A 356 14.83 -30.15 0.91
N PHE A 357 14.53 -30.23 2.21
CA PHE A 357 14.90 -31.32 3.11
C PHE A 357 13.67 -32.02 3.73
N PRO A 358 12.80 -32.65 2.91
CA PRO A 358 11.53 -33.17 3.40
C PRO A 358 11.67 -34.29 4.44
N ALA A 359 12.77 -35.05 4.43
CA ALA A 359 13.09 -36.05 5.46
C ALA A 359 13.27 -35.45 6.87
N ARG A 360 13.37 -34.11 7.00
CA ARG A 360 13.39 -33.46 8.32
C ARG A 360 12.01 -33.41 8.96
N TYR A 361 10.94 -33.37 8.15
CA TYR A 361 9.58 -33.36 8.66
C TYR A 361 9.24 -34.60 9.48
N THR A 362 9.76 -35.77 9.11
CA THR A 362 9.45 -37.05 9.78
C THR A 362 10.04 -37.17 11.19
N LYS A 363 10.83 -36.19 11.62
CA LYS A 363 11.47 -36.13 12.94
C LYS A 363 10.90 -35.04 13.84
N LEU A 364 9.85 -34.36 13.39
CA LEU A 364 9.31 -33.16 14.04
C LEU A 364 7.80 -33.31 14.21
N ASP A 365 7.28 -32.79 15.32
CA ASP A 365 5.84 -32.61 15.49
C ASP A 365 5.38 -31.42 14.66
N LEU A 366 4.66 -31.70 13.58
CA LEU A 366 4.17 -30.69 12.63
C LEU A 366 2.85 -30.09 13.12
N PRO A 367 2.61 -28.78 12.92
CA PRO A 367 1.35 -28.17 13.31
C PRO A 367 0.19 -28.75 12.48
N PRO A 368 -0.92 -29.21 13.08
CA PRO A 368 -1.98 -29.89 12.33
C PRO A 368 -2.68 -29.03 11.28
N SER A 369 -2.71 -27.71 11.46
CA SER A 369 -3.27 -26.76 10.50
C SER A 369 -2.32 -26.41 9.34
N ALA A 370 -1.08 -26.88 9.38
CA ALA A 370 -0.07 -26.51 8.40
C ALA A 370 -0.30 -27.18 7.04
N TRP A 371 0.08 -26.47 6.00
CA TRP A 371 0.22 -26.98 4.65
C TRP A 371 1.71 -27.30 4.46
N VAL A 372 2.06 -28.58 4.51
CA VAL A 372 3.44 -29.06 4.48
C VAL A 372 3.83 -29.42 3.07
N GLY A 373 4.92 -28.85 2.57
CA GLY A 373 5.34 -29.10 1.20
C GLY A 373 6.84 -29.18 0.99
N THR A 374 7.22 -29.65 -0.19
CA THR A 374 8.62 -29.74 -0.57
C THR A 374 8.89 -29.21 -1.97
N SER A 375 10.06 -28.60 -2.14
CA SER A 375 10.51 -28.10 -3.45
C SER A 375 11.31 -29.15 -4.21
N ILE A 376 10.90 -29.40 -5.45
CA ILE A 376 11.61 -30.27 -6.39
C ILE A 376 11.95 -29.45 -7.64
N ASP A 377 13.24 -29.32 -7.93
CA ASP A 377 13.74 -28.65 -9.14
C ASP A 377 14.30 -29.65 -10.17
N GLU A 378 14.62 -30.88 -9.74
CA GLU A 378 15.30 -31.93 -10.51
C GLU A 378 14.86 -33.32 -10.02
N GLN A 379 14.89 -34.32 -10.91
CA GLN A 379 14.48 -35.72 -10.72
C GLN A 379 15.15 -36.36 -9.52
N LYS A 380 16.40 -35.99 -9.23
CA LYS A 380 17.15 -36.52 -8.08
C LYS A 380 16.49 -36.27 -6.72
N ARG A 381 15.52 -35.34 -6.64
CA ARG A 381 14.76 -35.04 -5.41
C ARG A 381 13.44 -35.80 -5.30
N VAL A 382 12.94 -36.38 -6.41
CA VAL A 382 11.64 -37.06 -6.45
C VAL A 382 11.55 -38.17 -5.40
N ARG A 383 12.48 -39.14 -5.45
CA ARG A 383 12.50 -40.24 -4.48
C ARG A 383 12.56 -39.75 -3.02
N ILE A 384 13.34 -38.70 -2.76
CA ILE A 384 13.51 -38.16 -1.40
C ILE A 384 12.19 -37.55 -0.89
N ALA A 385 11.43 -36.90 -1.78
CA ALA A 385 10.11 -36.38 -1.47
C ALA A 385 9.10 -37.51 -1.27
N GLU A 386 9.05 -38.50 -2.16
CA GLU A 386 8.16 -39.66 -2.04
C GLU A 386 8.38 -40.41 -0.72
N ASP A 387 9.64 -40.76 -0.43
CA ASP A 387 10.01 -41.49 0.79
C ASP A 387 9.55 -40.73 2.05
N ALA A 388 9.78 -39.41 2.11
CA ALA A 388 9.41 -38.61 3.27
C ALA A 388 7.88 -38.41 3.41
N PHE A 389 7.19 -38.10 2.31
CA PHE A 389 5.75 -37.76 2.37
C PHE A 389 4.83 -38.97 2.57
N ARG A 390 5.33 -40.19 2.38
CA ARG A 390 4.68 -41.42 2.84
C ARG A 390 4.60 -41.53 4.36
N GLU A 391 5.57 -40.97 5.07
CA GLU A 391 5.66 -41.03 6.54
C GLU A 391 4.98 -39.83 7.23
N ILE A 392 4.78 -38.72 6.52
CA ILE A 392 4.13 -37.53 7.10
C ILE A 392 2.63 -37.78 7.21
N ASP A 393 2.02 -37.46 8.34
CA ASP A 393 0.57 -37.46 8.53
C ASP A 393 0.14 -36.31 9.47
N GLY A 394 -1.14 -36.25 9.84
CA GLY A 394 -1.65 -35.30 10.84
C GLY A 394 -1.63 -33.83 10.45
N VAL A 395 -1.34 -33.49 9.19
CA VAL A 395 -1.30 -32.12 8.64
C VAL A 395 -2.49 -31.85 7.72
N LYS A 396 -2.82 -30.58 7.49
CA LYS A 396 -4.00 -30.17 6.74
C LYS A 396 -3.89 -30.43 5.24
N VAL A 397 -2.72 -30.14 4.66
CA VAL A 397 -2.44 -30.28 3.22
C VAL A 397 -1.00 -30.72 3.05
N LYS A 398 -0.77 -31.69 2.17
CA LYS A 398 0.54 -32.06 1.64
C LYS A 398 0.69 -31.53 0.22
N TRP A 399 1.73 -30.74 -0.04
CA TRP A 399 1.88 -30.12 -1.35
C TRP A 399 3.29 -30.21 -1.93
N LEU A 400 3.36 -30.09 -3.25
CA LEU A 400 4.59 -30.24 -4.01
C LEU A 400 4.84 -28.97 -4.82
N SER A 401 6.00 -28.36 -4.63
CA SER A 401 6.42 -27.16 -5.38
C SER A 401 7.48 -27.54 -6.41
N ILE A 402 7.07 -27.63 -7.66
CA ILE A 402 7.95 -27.90 -8.79
C ILE A 402 8.29 -26.57 -9.47
N GLU A 403 9.16 -25.81 -8.80
CA GLU A 403 9.51 -24.46 -9.23
C GLU A 403 10.98 -24.12 -8.93
N PRO A 404 11.81 -23.95 -9.97
CA PRO A 404 11.49 -24.19 -11.39
C PRO A 404 11.46 -25.67 -11.75
N LEU A 405 10.61 -26.06 -12.72
CA LEU A 405 10.74 -27.34 -13.44
C LEU A 405 11.96 -27.24 -14.38
N ARG A 406 13.09 -27.87 -14.06
CA ARG A 406 14.34 -27.74 -14.86
C ARG A 406 14.63 -28.92 -15.78
N GLU A 407 13.97 -30.05 -15.56
CA GLU A 407 14.11 -31.28 -16.33
C GLU A 407 12.81 -32.10 -16.22
N PRO A 408 12.52 -33.05 -17.12
CA PRO A 408 11.33 -33.87 -17.02
C PRO A 408 11.34 -34.67 -15.72
N LEU A 409 10.18 -34.73 -15.05
CA LEU A 409 10.02 -35.42 -13.78
C LEU A 409 9.08 -36.62 -13.92
N VAL A 410 9.50 -37.75 -13.37
CA VAL A 410 8.71 -38.98 -13.29
C VAL A 410 8.58 -39.38 -11.82
N PHE A 411 7.34 -39.42 -11.35
CA PHE A 411 6.98 -39.90 -10.02
C PHE A 411 6.51 -41.35 -10.11
N ASN A 412 6.88 -42.15 -9.11
CA ASN A 412 6.32 -43.49 -8.93
C ASN A 412 4.92 -43.41 -8.33
N ASP A 413 4.67 -42.40 -7.49
CA ASP A 413 3.41 -42.22 -6.78
C ASP A 413 3.28 -40.75 -6.32
N LEU A 414 2.21 -40.09 -6.72
CA LEU A 414 1.86 -38.74 -6.25
C LEU A 414 0.67 -38.72 -5.31
N SER A 415 0.04 -39.87 -5.04
CA SER A 415 -1.24 -39.94 -4.30
C SER A 415 -1.14 -39.48 -2.85
N MET A 416 0.08 -39.38 -2.31
CA MET A 416 0.33 -38.81 -0.99
C MET A 416 0.26 -37.28 -0.94
N PHE A 417 0.25 -36.59 -2.08
CA PHE A 417 0.13 -35.13 -2.16
C PHE A 417 -1.29 -34.72 -2.54
N ASP A 418 -1.78 -33.65 -1.93
CA ASP A 418 -3.09 -33.06 -2.24
C ASP A 418 -2.98 -32.03 -3.38
N TRP A 419 -1.82 -31.40 -3.53
CA TRP A 419 -1.63 -30.24 -4.41
C TRP A 419 -0.23 -30.16 -5.02
N VAL A 420 -0.17 -29.87 -6.32
CA VAL A 420 1.07 -29.73 -7.10
C VAL A 420 1.10 -28.36 -7.76
N VAL A 421 2.14 -27.58 -7.46
CA VAL A 421 2.45 -26.29 -8.07
C VAL A 421 3.57 -26.48 -9.08
N ILE A 422 3.41 -25.96 -10.30
CA ILE A 422 4.42 -26.06 -11.37
C ILE A 422 4.74 -24.64 -11.87
N GLY A 423 6.03 -24.31 -12.00
CA GLY A 423 6.47 -22.99 -12.45
C GLY A 423 7.77 -22.99 -13.25
N ALA A 424 7.97 -21.93 -14.04
CA ALA A 424 9.20 -21.70 -14.81
C ALA A 424 10.29 -21.02 -13.97
N GLN A 425 11.53 -21.07 -14.46
CA GLN A 425 12.62 -20.28 -13.86
C GLN A 425 12.51 -18.83 -14.32
N THR A 426 12.46 -17.92 -13.36
CA THR A 426 12.55 -16.48 -13.64
C THR A 426 14.01 -16.08 -13.83
N GLU A 427 14.26 -15.08 -14.67
CA GLU A 427 15.58 -14.46 -14.79
C GLU A 427 16.04 -13.91 -13.43
N THR A 428 17.30 -14.14 -13.08
CA THR A 428 17.88 -13.63 -11.84
C THR A 428 19.31 -13.14 -12.02
N ASN A 429 19.72 -12.21 -11.17
CA ASN A 429 21.11 -11.75 -11.07
C ASN A 429 21.80 -12.44 -9.90
N GLN A 430 22.92 -13.12 -10.17
CA GLN A 430 23.70 -13.85 -9.17
C GLN A 430 25.10 -13.26 -9.04
N GLY A 431 25.70 -13.44 -7.86
CA GLY A 431 27.03 -12.90 -7.55
C GLY A 431 27.04 -11.39 -7.33
N VAL A 432 28.21 -10.87 -6.94
CA VAL A 432 28.46 -9.44 -6.71
C VAL A 432 29.81 -9.06 -7.30
N GLY A 433 29.95 -7.81 -7.77
CA GLY A 433 31.23 -7.32 -8.32
C GLY A 433 31.70 -8.16 -9.51
N ALA A 434 32.93 -8.68 -9.43
CA ALA A 434 33.55 -9.48 -10.48
C ALA A 434 32.85 -10.84 -10.73
N ASP A 435 32.11 -11.37 -9.75
CA ASP A 435 31.40 -12.65 -9.86
C ASP A 435 29.95 -12.49 -10.35
N TYR A 436 29.57 -11.27 -10.78
CA TYR A 436 28.23 -10.99 -11.30
C TYR A 436 27.90 -11.85 -12.53
N LYS A 437 26.74 -12.50 -12.51
CA LYS A 437 26.24 -13.34 -13.58
C LYS A 437 24.73 -13.19 -13.72
N LEU A 438 24.29 -12.80 -14.91
CA LEU A 438 22.88 -12.91 -15.31
C LEU A 438 22.56 -14.39 -15.56
N VAL A 439 21.53 -14.89 -14.90
CA VAL A 439 20.99 -16.23 -15.09
C VAL A 439 19.66 -16.08 -15.81
N PRO A 440 19.57 -16.49 -17.09
CA PRO A 440 18.39 -16.22 -17.90
C PRO A 440 17.16 -16.97 -17.38
N ALA A 441 15.98 -16.47 -17.75
CA ALA A 441 14.75 -17.23 -17.59
C ALA A 441 14.85 -18.56 -18.36
N PHE A 442 14.22 -19.61 -17.81
CA PHE A 442 14.12 -20.92 -18.45
C PHE A 442 12.66 -21.38 -18.39
N ALA A 443 12.09 -21.61 -19.56
CA ALA A 443 10.77 -22.23 -19.70
C ALA A 443 10.97 -23.74 -19.93
N PRO A 444 10.32 -24.62 -19.16
CA PRO A 444 10.33 -26.05 -19.43
C PRO A 444 9.62 -26.38 -20.75
N ASP A 445 9.97 -27.51 -21.35
CA ASP A 445 9.23 -28.03 -22.50
C ASP A 445 7.77 -28.30 -22.10
N PHE A 446 6.85 -28.05 -23.04
CA PHE A 446 5.41 -28.19 -22.80
C PHE A 446 5.04 -29.62 -22.40
N GLU A 447 5.66 -30.61 -23.04
CA GLU A 447 5.48 -32.03 -22.80
C GLU A 447 5.79 -32.39 -21.34
N TRP A 448 6.84 -31.81 -20.74
CA TRP A 448 7.19 -32.08 -19.34
C TRP A 448 6.09 -31.58 -18.39
N VAL A 449 5.49 -30.44 -18.71
CA VAL A 449 4.38 -29.89 -17.93
C VAL A 449 3.13 -30.75 -18.09
N VAL A 450 2.80 -31.16 -19.33
CA VAL A 450 1.64 -32.01 -19.62
C VAL A 450 1.75 -33.37 -18.92
N ASP A 451 2.90 -34.02 -19.02
CA ASP A 451 3.15 -35.32 -18.39
C ASP A 451 3.00 -35.24 -16.87
N LEU A 452 3.47 -34.15 -16.26
CA LEU A 452 3.37 -33.93 -14.83
C LEU A 452 1.93 -33.61 -14.39
N VAL A 453 1.20 -32.81 -15.17
CA VAL A 453 -0.23 -32.55 -14.95
C VAL A 453 -1.04 -33.85 -15.04
N ALA A 454 -0.72 -34.72 -16.00
CA ALA A 454 -1.36 -36.02 -16.15
C ALA A 454 -1.09 -36.92 -14.92
N GLN A 455 0.19 -37.09 -14.54
CA GLN A 455 0.57 -37.85 -13.34
C GLN A 455 -0.14 -37.35 -12.07
N ALA A 456 -0.20 -36.03 -11.87
CA ALA A 456 -0.87 -35.42 -10.72
C ALA A 456 -2.38 -35.70 -10.72
N ARG A 457 -3.05 -35.54 -11.87
CA ARG A 457 -4.50 -35.79 -12.00
C ARG A 457 -4.88 -37.25 -11.84
N GLU A 458 -4.10 -38.16 -12.41
CA GLU A 458 -4.27 -39.62 -12.22
C GLU A 458 -4.14 -40.01 -10.75
N SER A 459 -3.31 -39.29 -10.00
CA SER A 459 -3.14 -39.47 -8.56
C SER A 459 -4.15 -38.70 -7.69
N GLY A 460 -5.08 -37.96 -8.32
CA GLY A 460 -6.12 -37.18 -7.63
C GLY A 460 -5.65 -35.83 -7.06
N CYS A 461 -4.42 -35.40 -7.35
CA CYS A 461 -3.89 -34.13 -6.88
C CYS A 461 -4.52 -32.93 -7.60
N ARG A 462 -4.71 -31.82 -6.88
CA ARG A 462 -4.98 -30.51 -7.47
C ARG A 462 -3.73 -29.95 -8.14
N VAL A 463 -3.90 -29.19 -9.22
CA VAL A 463 -2.77 -28.61 -9.96
C VAL A 463 -2.90 -27.10 -10.08
N HIS A 464 -1.81 -26.40 -9.78
CA HIS A 464 -1.63 -24.97 -10.00
C HIS A 464 -0.46 -24.72 -10.94
N LEU A 465 -0.74 -24.19 -12.13
CA LEU A 465 0.31 -23.75 -13.06
C LEU A 465 0.55 -22.26 -12.89
N LYS A 466 1.78 -21.89 -12.57
CA LYS A 466 2.13 -20.47 -12.42
C LYS A 466 1.97 -19.69 -13.73
N PRO A 467 1.60 -18.39 -13.66
CA PRO A 467 1.52 -17.53 -14.84
C PRO A 467 2.81 -17.47 -15.67
N ASN A 468 3.97 -17.60 -15.01
CA ASN A 468 5.27 -17.52 -15.67
C ASN A 468 5.61 -18.72 -16.58
N LEU A 469 4.80 -19.79 -16.59
CA LEU A 469 4.92 -20.87 -17.58
C LEU A 469 4.43 -20.48 -18.97
N VAL A 470 3.58 -19.45 -19.09
CA VAL A 470 2.78 -19.21 -20.31
C VAL A 470 2.87 -17.74 -20.72
N ASN A 471 4.07 -17.32 -21.12
CA ASN A 471 4.33 -15.94 -21.57
C ASN A 471 3.87 -15.67 -23.03
N GLY A 472 2.72 -16.19 -23.46
CA GLY A 472 2.19 -16.01 -24.82
C GLY A 472 0.86 -15.23 -24.87
N LYS A 473 0.62 -14.48 -25.96
CA LYS A 473 -0.71 -13.95 -26.34
C LYS A 473 -1.09 -14.38 -27.77
N PRO A 474 -2.28 -15.00 -28.00
CA PRO A 474 -3.24 -15.42 -26.97
C PRO A 474 -2.71 -16.62 -26.19
N GLY A 475 -2.64 -16.49 -24.87
CA GLY A 475 -2.22 -17.56 -23.96
C GLY A 475 -3.38 -18.51 -23.65
N MET A 476 -3.06 -19.72 -23.19
CA MET A 476 -4.05 -20.70 -22.74
C MET A 476 -4.54 -20.37 -21.32
N LYS A 477 -5.78 -20.76 -20.98
CA LYS A 477 -6.25 -20.76 -19.59
C LYS A 477 -5.58 -21.91 -18.84
N LEU A 478 -5.05 -21.63 -17.65
CA LEU A 478 -4.29 -22.59 -16.86
C LEU A 478 -5.13 -23.20 -15.73
N PRO A 479 -4.85 -24.45 -15.31
CA PRO A 479 -5.28 -24.96 -14.01
C PRO A 479 -4.79 -24.04 -12.89
N ASP A 480 -5.75 -23.52 -12.11
CA ASP A 480 -5.57 -22.66 -10.92
C ASP A 480 -6.45 -23.23 -9.81
N GLU A 481 -6.09 -24.43 -9.38
CA GLU A 481 -6.85 -25.22 -8.42
C GLU A 481 -6.16 -25.19 -7.05
N TYR A 482 -6.93 -24.98 -5.98
CA TYR A 482 -6.45 -25.01 -4.60
C TYR A 482 -7.06 -26.20 -3.85
N PRO A 483 -6.32 -26.84 -2.93
CA PRO A 483 -6.89 -27.84 -2.05
C PRO A 483 -7.78 -27.14 -1.01
N VAL A 484 -8.99 -27.68 -0.84
CA VAL A 484 -10.06 -27.24 0.08
C VAL A 484 -10.67 -25.87 -0.25
#